data_AF-A0A381I8Y5-F1
#
_entry.id   AF-A0A381I8Y5-F1
#
_cell.length_a   1.000
_cell.length_b   1.000
_cell.length_c   1.000
_cell.angle_alpha   90.00
_cell.angle_beta   90.00
_cell.angle_gamma   90.00
#
_symmetry.space_group_name_H-M   'P 1'
#
loop_
_entity.id
_entity.type
_entity.pdbx_description
1 polymer ?
#
loop_
_entity_poly.entity_id
_entity_poly.type
_entity_poly.pdbx_seq_one_letter_code
_entity_poly.pdbx_strand_id
1 'polypeptide(L)'
;MKQKVVERFLKYVSFDTTSNSQCENCPSSEGQRVLAKYIVEELKTMGVDDVSLDENSYIMATLKGNTDGVDTIGFISHLDTIEDVSGKDIKPRIIENYDGKDIVLNEALNVITYVKDSPELEEFKGDDLIVTDGTTLLGSDDKAGIAEIVTAIEYLINHPEIKHGDIKNRIYTR
;
A
#
# COMPACT_ATOMS: atom_id res chain seq x y z
N MET A 1 -13.31 1.15 9.22
CA MET A 1 -11.85 1.20 9.01
C MET A 1 -11.38 0.09 8.09
N LYS A 2 -11.59 -1.20 8.43
CA LYS A 2 -11.21 -2.37 7.60
C LYS A 2 -11.53 -2.22 6.11
N GLN A 3 -12.79 -1.91 5.79
CA GLN A 3 -13.25 -1.78 4.39
C GLN A 3 -12.48 -0.70 3.60
N LYS A 4 -12.22 0.48 4.19
CA LYS A 4 -11.51 1.57 3.50
C LYS A 4 -10.05 1.22 3.20
N VAL A 5 -9.36 0.57 4.15
CA VAL A 5 -7.98 0.10 3.94
C VAL A 5 -7.93 -0.89 2.77
N VAL A 6 -8.85 -1.86 2.76
CA VAL A 6 -8.94 -2.87 1.69
C VAL A 6 -9.26 -2.22 0.34
N GLU A 7 -10.23 -1.30 0.26
CA GLU A 7 -10.57 -0.59 -0.98
C GLU A 7 -9.38 0.21 -1.54
N ARG A 8 -8.64 0.94 -0.68
CA ARG A 8 -7.41 1.65 -1.06
C ARG A 8 -6.33 0.69 -1.52
N PHE A 9 -6.09 -0.37 -0.77
CA PHE A 9 -5.08 -1.36 -1.11
C PHE A 9 -5.36 -1.98 -2.48
N LEU A 10 -6.58 -2.48 -2.70
CA LEU A 10 -7.01 -3.03 -3.99
C LEU A 10 -6.91 -2.01 -5.13
N LYS A 11 -7.15 -0.72 -4.85
CA LYS A 11 -6.94 0.34 -5.82
C LYS A 11 -5.45 0.55 -6.12
N TYR A 12 -4.58 0.59 -5.12
CA TYR A 12 -3.15 0.83 -5.31
C TYR A 12 -2.43 -0.32 -6.03
N VAL A 13 -2.80 -1.57 -5.73
CA VAL A 13 -2.23 -2.74 -6.44
C VAL A 13 -2.61 -2.79 -7.91
N SER A 14 -3.69 -2.10 -8.32
CA SER A 14 -4.06 -1.99 -9.74
C SER A 14 -3.10 -1.15 -10.59
N PHE A 15 -2.24 -0.33 -9.96
CA PHE A 15 -1.20 0.42 -10.66
C PHE A 15 0.04 -0.44 -10.81
N ASP A 16 0.51 -0.65 -12.05
CA ASP A 16 1.84 -1.24 -12.29
C ASP A 16 2.89 -0.22 -11.87
N THR A 17 3.64 -0.52 -10.80
CA THR A 17 4.68 0.37 -10.25
C THR A 17 6.03 -0.33 -10.16
N THR A 18 6.19 -1.40 -10.94
CA THR A 18 7.41 -2.21 -10.97
C THR A 18 8.62 -1.32 -11.23
N SER A 19 9.66 -1.45 -10.39
CA SER A 19 10.92 -0.75 -10.59
C SER A 19 11.68 -1.31 -11.80
N ASN A 20 12.66 -0.54 -12.29
CA ASN A 20 13.51 -0.96 -13.39
C ASN A 20 14.96 -0.62 -13.06
N SER A 21 15.75 -1.63 -12.69
CA SER A 21 17.17 -1.46 -12.31
C SER A 21 18.07 -0.97 -13.44
N GLN A 22 17.61 -1.07 -14.69
CA GLN A 22 18.33 -0.57 -15.87
C GLN A 22 18.03 0.91 -16.16
N CYS A 23 17.09 1.52 -15.44
CA CYS A 23 16.71 2.92 -15.60
C CYS A 23 17.46 3.78 -14.57
N GLU A 24 18.26 4.74 -15.04
CA GLU A 24 18.99 5.68 -14.16
C GLU A 24 18.11 6.87 -13.70
N ASN A 25 16.87 6.96 -14.18
CA ASN A 25 15.94 8.02 -13.79
C ASN A 25 15.22 7.67 -12.49
N CYS A 26 14.78 8.72 -11.78
CA CYS A 26 13.93 8.62 -10.61
C CYS A 26 12.61 9.36 -10.88
N PRO A 27 11.44 8.70 -10.80
CA PRO A 27 11.22 7.27 -10.64
C PRO A 27 11.75 6.44 -11.82
N SER A 28 12.01 5.16 -11.57
CA SER A 28 12.50 4.22 -12.59
C SER A 28 11.41 3.78 -13.57
N SER A 29 10.12 3.94 -13.22
CA SER A 29 8.99 3.69 -14.10
C SER A 29 7.90 4.78 -14.02
N GLU A 30 7.21 5.03 -15.14
CA GLU A 30 6.12 6.02 -15.19
C GLU A 30 4.93 5.62 -14.29
N GLY A 31 4.74 4.32 -14.07
CA GLY A 31 3.71 3.81 -13.19
C GLY A 31 3.81 4.32 -11.75
N GLN A 32 5.04 4.42 -11.21
CA GLN A 32 5.31 5.01 -9.90
C GLN A 32 4.85 6.48 -9.85
N ARG A 33 5.10 7.25 -10.92
CA ARG A 33 4.65 8.64 -11.05
C ARG A 33 3.12 8.75 -11.12
N VAL A 34 2.46 7.83 -11.82
CA VAL A 34 0.99 7.79 -11.92
C VAL A 34 0.36 7.51 -10.55
N LEU A 35 0.87 6.51 -9.81
CA LEU A 35 0.40 6.22 -8.45
C LEU A 35 0.66 7.42 -7.51
N ALA A 36 1.83 8.06 -7.60
CA ALA A 36 2.16 9.20 -6.75
C ALA A 36 1.19 10.38 -6.95
N LYS A 37 0.87 10.70 -8.21
CA LYS A 37 -0.14 11.72 -8.54
C LYS A 37 -1.53 11.35 -8.00
N TYR A 38 -1.92 10.08 -8.09
CA TYR A 38 -3.19 9.62 -7.55
C TYR A 38 -3.27 9.85 -6.03
N ILE A 39 -2.24 9.44 -5.28
CA ILE A 39 -2.20 9.59 -3.81
C ILE A 39 -2.22 11.07 -3.41
N VAL A 40 -1.50 11.94 -4.12
CA VAL A 40 -1.49 13.39 -3.86
C VAL A 40 -2.89 13.98 -3.98
N GLU A 41 -3.62 13.65 -5.06
CA GLU A 41 -4.99 14.12 -5.25
C GLU A 41 -5.95 13.52 -4.21
N GLU A 42 -5.72 12.27 -3.79
CA GLU A 42 -6.45 11.63 -2.71
C GLU A 42 -6.29 12.40 -1.38
N LEU A 43 -5.05 12.70 -0.98
CA LEU A 43 -4.73 13.43 0.25
C LEU A 43 -5.32 14.85 0.24
N LYS A 44 -5.21 15.57 -0.89
CA LYS A 44 -5.82 16.91 -1.04
C LYS A 44 -7.34 16.86 -0.92
N THR A 45 -7.98 15.84 -1.51
CA THR A 45 -9.43 15.67 -1.44
C THR A 45 -9.91 15.43 0.01
N MET A 46 -9.05 14.86 0.86
CA MET A 46 -9.33 14.69 2.29
C MET A 46 -9.10 15.95 3.12
N GLY A 47 -8.58 17.04 2.55
CA GLY A 47 -8.28 18.28 3.25
C GLY A 47 -6.89 18.36 3.85
N VAL A 48 -5.93 17.56 3.35
CA VAL A 48 -4.51 17.76 3.68
C VAL A 48 -3.95 18.87 2.79
N ASP A 49 -3.71 20.04 3.37
CA ASP A 49 -3.27 21.23 2.62
C ASP A 49 -1.76 21.21 2.30
N ASP A 50 -0.94 20.74 3.24
CA ASP A 50 0.51 20.68 3.09
C ASP A 50 0.90 19.35 2.41
N VAL A 51 0.64 19.25 1.10
CA VAL A 51 1.01 18.11 0.24
C VAL A 51 1.81 18.59 -0.96
N SER A 52 2.98 18.00 -1.18
CA SER A 52 3.84 18.26 -2.35
C SER A 52 4.27 16.96 -3.02
N LEU A 53 4.53 17.07 -4.32
CA LEU A 53 5.06 16.02 -5.19
C LEU A 53 6.23 16.62 -5.96
N ASP A 54 7.43 16.07 -5.79
CA ASP A 54 8.60 16.54 -6.53
C ASP A 54 8.78 15.84 -7.90
N GLU A 55 9.80 16.26 -8.63
CA GLU A 55 10.14 15.70 -9.94
C GLU A 55 10.53 14.21 -9.89
N ASN A 56 11.04 13.74 -8.75
CA ASN A 56 11.40 12.35 -8.48
C ASN A 56 10.21 11.50 -8.00
N SER A 57 9.01 12.06 -7.96
CA SER A 57 7.80 11.43 -7.44
C SER A 57 7.82 11.13 -5.94
N TYR A 58 8.51 11.96 -5.16
CA TYR A 58 8.48 11.89 -3.71
C TYR A 58 7.31 12.72 -3.23
N ILE A 59 6.40 12.07 -2.50
CA ILE A 59 5.26 12.70 -1.85
C ILE A 59 5.70 13.09 -0.44
N MET A 60 5.53 14.36 -0.11
CA MET A 60 5.66 14.86 1.26
C MET A 60 4.32 15.45 1.68
N ALA A 61 3.77 14.97 2.79
CA ALA A 61 2.51 15.47 3.33
C ALA A 61 2.59 15.70 4.84
N THR A 62 2.00 16.78 5.35
CA THR A 62 1.86 17.03 6.80
C THR A 62 0.39 17.08 7.19
N LEU A 63 -0.02 16.17 8.08
CA LEU A 63 -1.25 16.34 8.85
C LEU A 63 -0.91 17.18 10.09
N LYS A 64 -1.53 18.36 10.20
CA LYS A 64 -1.32 19.25 11.34
C LYS A 64 -1.89 18.67 12.62
N GLY A 65 -1.09 18.75 13.68
CA GLY A 65 -1.48 18.34 15.02
C GLY A 65 -2.58 19.22 15.60
N ASN A 66 -3.26 18.68 16.61
CA ASN A 66 -4.30 19.37 17.38
C ASN A 66 -3.94 19.47 18.87
N THR A 67 -2.66 19.29 19.19
CA THR A 67 -2.07 19.29 20.52
C THR A 67 -0.70 19.94 20.50
N ASP A 68 -0.51 20.96 21.33
CA ASP A 68 0.77 21.67 21.45
C ASP A 68 1.78 20.90 22.32
N GLY A 69 3.06 21.13 22.09
CA GLY A 69 4.15 20.57 22.89
C GLY A 69 4.39 19.07 22.68
N VAL A 70 3.86 18.50 21.60
CA VAL A 70 4.07 17.11 21.20
C VAL A 70 5.03 17.06 20.01
N ASP A 71 5.96 16.11 20.04
CA ASP A 71 6.94 15.92 18.97
C ASP A 71 6.27 15.52 17.65
N THR A 72 6.87 15.95 16.54
CA THR A 72 6.47 15.52 15.20
C THR A 72 6.94 14.10 14.95
N ILE A 73 6.05 13.24 14.44
CA ILE A 73 6.39 11.88 14.00
C ILE A 73 6.29 11.75 12.47
N GLY A 74 6.93 10.71 11.92
CA GLY A 74 6.98 10.45 10.49
C GLY A 74 6.58 9.01 10.14
N PHE A 75 5.70 8.83 9.17
CA PHE A 75 5.43 7.54 8.54
C PHE A 75 5.97 7.53 7.11
N ILE A 76 6.54 6.40 6.70
CA ILE A 76 7.24 6.28 5.43
C ILE A 76 6.86 4.98 4.76
N SER A 77 6.54 5.04 3.47
CA SER A 77 6.31 3.88 2.60
C SER A 77 6.91 4.09 1.21
N HIS A 78 7.07 3.02 0.44
CA HIS A 78 7.59 3.12 -0.94
C HIS A 78 6.54 2.76 -2.01
N LEU A 79 6.68 3.33 -3.21
CA LEU A 79 5.74 3.23 -4.33
C LEU A 79 5.96 1.96 -5.18
N ASP A 80 7.20 1.50 -5.22
CA ASP A 80 7.65 0.50 -6.20
C ASP A 80 7.30 -0.93 -5.78
N THR A 81 7.22 -1.81 -6.78
CA THR A 81 7.28 -3.26 -6.56
C THR A 81 8.54 -3.81 -7.18
N ILE A 82 9.05 -4.93 -6.65
CA ILE A 82 10.28 -5.56 -7.14
C ILE A 82 10.15 -6.02 -8.61
N GLU A 83 11.25 -5.98 -9.36
CA GLU A 83 11.29 -6.36 -10.79
C GLU A 83 11.30 -7.88 -11.04
N ASP A 84 11.58 -8.70 -10.02
CA ASP A 84 11.72 -10.16 -10.12
C ASP A 84 10.43 -10.88 -10.56
N VAL A 85 9.27 -10.30 -10.27
CA VAL A 85 7.96 -10.83 -10.62
C VAL A 85 7.10 -9.69 -11.15
N SER A 86 6.30 -9.96 -12.18
CA SER A 86 5.45 -8.92 -12.79
C SER A 86 4.48 -8.33 -11.76
N GLY A 87 4.48 -6.99 -11.63
CA GLY A 87 3.48 -6.21 -10.91
C GLY A 87 2.35 -5.69 -11.81
N LYS A 88 2.26 -6.18 -13.04
CA LYS A 88 1.28 -5.74 -14.05
C LYS A 88 0.06 -6.66 -14.06
N ASP A 89 -1.13 -6.09 -14.28
CA ASP A 89 -2.40 -6.81 -14.41
C ASP A 89 -2.70 -7.72 -13.20
N ILE A 90 -2.34 -7.24 -11.99
CA ILE A 90 -2.56 -7.95 -10.71
C ILE A 90 -4.06 -8.25 -10.55
N LYS A 91 -4.39 -9.51 -10.27
CA LYS A 91 -5.76 -9.98 -10.02
C LYS A 91 -5.90 -10.43 -8.56
N PRO A 92 -6.13 -9.49 -7.62
CA PRO A 92 -6.30 -9.84 -6.23
C PRO A 92 -7.65 -10.54 -6.03
N ARG A 93 -7.69 -11.52 -5.13
CA ARG A 93 -8.92 -12.10 -4.60
C ARG A 93 -8.86 -12.15 -3.08
N ILE A 94 -10.03 -12.06 -2.45
CA ILE A 94 -10.17 -12.18 -1.00
C ILE A 94 -10.64 -13.59 -0.67
N ILE A 95 -9.94 -14.25 0.25
CA ILE A 95 -10.35 -15.49 0.90
C ILE A 95 -10.85 -15.09 2.28
N GLU A 96 -12.16 -15.09 2.47
CA GLU A 96 -12.77 -14.74 3.77
C GLU A 96 -12.63 -15.89 4.76
N ASN A 97 -12.36 -15.58 6.02
CA ASN A 97 -12.29 -16.54 7.12
C ASN A 97 -11.45 -17.78 6.76
N TYR A 98 -10.19 -17.54 6.42
CA TYR A 98 -9.25 -18.54 5.93
C TYR A 98 -9.22 -19.79 6.82
N ASP A 99 -9.29 -20.97 6.21
CA ASP A 99 -9.53 -22.23 6.92
C ASP A 99 -8.25 -22.92 7.42
N GLY A 100 -7.08 -22.35 7.11
CA GLY A 100 -5.77 -22.89 7.47
C GLY A 100 -5.28 -24.01 6.53
N LYS A 101 -5.85 -24.14 5.32
CA LYS A 101 -5.43 -25.15 4.33
C LYS A 101 -4.68 -24.54 3.15
N ASP A 102 -4.08 -25.39 2.32
CA ASP A 102 -3.39 -24.97 1.10
C ASP A 102 -4.27 -24.04 0.23
N ILE A 103 -3.66 -23.01 -0.34
CA ILE A 103 -4.35 -21.99 -1.14
C ILE A 103 -4.07 -22.27 -2.62
N VAL A 104 -5.10 -22.71 -3.35
CA VAL A 104 -5.02 -22.86 -4.81
C VAL A 104 -5.15 -21.49 -5.46
N LEU A 105 -4.04 -20.88 -5.87
CA LEU A 105 -4.01 -19.56 -6.53
C LEU A 105 -4.50 -19.65 -7.97
N ASN A 106 -4.12 -20.73 -8.67
CA ASN A 106 -4.49 -20.95 -10.07
C ASN A 106 -4.64 -22.45 -10.37
N GLU A 107 -5.86 -22.91 -10.62
CA GLU A 107 -6.11 -24.31 -10.97
C GLU A 107 -5.51 -24.67 -12.34
N ALA A 108 -5.69 -23.81 -13.35
CA ALA A 108 -5.26 -24.10 -14.72
C ALA A 108 -3.73 -24.16 -14.87
N LEU A 109 -3.01 -23.39 -14.05
CA LEU A 109 -1.54 -23.36 -14.01
C LEU A 109 -0.95 -24.25 -12.91
N ASN A 110 -1.79 -24.92 -12.12
CA ASN A 110 -1.38 -25.71 -10.96
C ASN A 110 -0.48 -24.93 -9.98
N VAL A 111 -0.86 -23.68 -9.69
CA VAL A 111 -0.16 -22.81 -8.74
C VAL A 111 -0.88 -22.88 -7.39
N ILE A 112 -0.19 -23.44 -6.40
CA ILE A 112 -0.71 -23.70 -5.05
C ILE A 112 0.31 -23.20 -4.03
N THR A 113 -0.14 -22.38 -3.09
CA THR A 113 0.62 -22.07 -1.87
C THR A 113 0.32 -23.15 -0.85
N TYR A 114 1.30 -24.01 -0.58
CA TYR A 114 1.15 -25.07 0.41
C TYR A 114 1.51 -24.56 1.81
N VAL A 115 0.72 -24.93 2.80
CA VAL A 115 0.98 -24.59 4.22
C VAL A 115 2.31 -25.17 4.69
N LYS A 116 2.72 -26.34 4.15
CA LYS A 116 4.02 -26.94 4.49
C LYS A 116 5.22 -26.06 4.08
N ASP A 117 5.06 -25.25 3.03
CA ASP A 117 6.11 -24.39 2.47
C ASP A 117 6.05 -22.98 3.09
N SER A 118 4.88 -22.59 3.62
CA SER A 118 4.62 -21.36 4.38
C SER A 118 3.85 -21.66 5.67
N PRO A 119 4.50 -22.25 6.70
CA PRO A 119 3.84 -22.67 7.94
C PRO A 119 3.15 -21.52 8.71
N GLU A 120 3.62 -20.29 8.51
CA GLU A 120 3.03 -19.07 9.06
C GLU A 120 1.57 -18.87 8.64
N LEU A 121 1.12 -19.49 7.54
CA LEU A 121 -0.29 -19.46 7.13
C LEU A 121 -1.23 -19.99 8.22
N GLU A 122 -0.79 -20.95 9.05
CA GLU A 122 -1.61 -21.48 10.13
C GLU A 122 -2.01 -20.41 11.16
N GLU A 123 -1.19 -19.37 11.33
CA GLU A 123 -1.45 -18.26 12.26
C GLU A 123 -2.61 -17.37 11.80
N PHE A 124 -2.89 -17.32 10.50
CA PHE A 124 -3.94 -16.49 9.91
C PHE A 124 -5.29 -17.21 9.78
N LYS A 125 -5.46 -18.35 10.44
CA LYS A 125 -6.73 -19.06 10.44
C LYS A 125 -7.83 -18.20 11.06
N GLY A 126 -8.87 -17.95 10.27
CA GLY A 126 -10.00 -17.08 10.64
C GLY A 126 -9.87 -15.63 10.15
N ASP A 127 -8.70 -15.24 9.64
CA ASP A 127 -8.51 -13.94 9.02
C ASP A 127 -8.96 -13.93 7.55
N ASP A 128 -9.16 -12.73 7.00
CA ASP A 128 -9.38 -12.56 5.57
C ASP A 128 -8.02 -12.37 4.88
N LEU A 129 -7.72 -13.22 3.90
CA LEU A 129 -6.47 -13.13 3.13
C LEU A 129 -6.71 -12.49 1.78
N ILE A 130 -5.85 -11.56 1.38
CA ILE A 130 -5.81 -11.04 0.01
C ILE A 130 -4.67 -11.73 -0.72
N VAL A 131 -4.98 -12.47 -1.79
CA VAL A 131 -4.00 -13.27 -2.54
C VAL A 131 -4.04 -12.95 -4.03
N THR A 132 -3.00 -13.33 -4.77
CA THR A 132 -2.95 -13.18 -6.23
C THR A 132 -3.67 -14.32 -6.95
N ASP A 133 -3.66 -14.29 -8.28
CA ASP A 133 -4.04 -15.42 -9.15
C ASP A 133 -2.84 -16.32 -9.52
N GLY A 134 -1.71 -16.17 -8.82
CA GLY A 134 -0.48 -16.92 -9.05
C GLY A 134 0.35 -16.47 -10.26
N THR A 135 -0.07 -15.44 -11.02
CA THR A 135 0.65 -14.97 -12.22
C THR A 135 1.49 -13.71 -11.99
N THR A 136 1.29 -13.04 -10.86
CA THR A 136 1.93 -11.77 -10.48
C THR A 136 2.35 -11.79 -9.01
N LEU A 137 3.17 -10.82 -8.60
CA LEU A 137 3.22 -10.43 -7.19
C LEU A 137 1.93 -9.69 -6.79
N LEU A 138 1.67 -9.54 -5.49
CA LEU A 138 0.50 -8.79 -5.01
C LEU A 138 0.78 -7.29 -4.90
N GLY A 139 2.02 -6.90 -4.59
CA GLY A 139 2.39 -5.53 -4.29
C GLY A 139 2.03 -5.10 -2.87
N SER A 140 1.86 -6.05 -1.94
CA SER A 140 1.67 -5.74 -0.51
C SER A 140 2.83 -4.94 0.05
N ASP A 141 4.05 -5.35 -0.29
CA ASP A 141 5.28 -4.56 -0.12
C ASP A 141 5.36 -3.52 -1.26
N ASP A 142 5.09 -2.22 -1.03
CA ASP A 142 4.66 -1.59 0.25
C ASP A 142 3.34 -0.81 0.11
N LYS A 143 2.48 -1.24 -0.83
CA LYS A 143 1.17 -0.60 -1.02
C LYS A 143 0.21 -0.85 0.13
N ALA A 144 0.45 -1.87 0.95
CA ALA A 144 -0.27 -2.05 2.21
C ALA A 144 0.05 -0.91 3.18
N GLY A 145 1.34 -0.58 3.36
CA GLY A 145 1.78 0.55 4.19
C GLY A 145 1.23 1.89 3.69
N ILE A 146 1.20 2.12 2.37
CA ILE A 146 0.55 3.31 1.79
C ILE A 146 -0.94 3.35 2.17
N ALA A 147 -1.67 2.25 2.02
CA ALA A 147 -3.10 2.18 2.35
C ALA A 147 -3.37 2.42 3.83
N GLU A 148 -2.51 1.90 4.71
CA GLU A 148 -2.56 2.12 6.15
C GLU A 148 -2.31 3.59 6.51
N ILE A 149 -1.24 4.20 5.98
CA ILE A 149 -0.89 5.61 6.21
C ILE A 149 -2.03 6.52 5.77
N VAL A 150 -2.52 6.37 4.53
CA VAL A 150 -3.58 7.23 3.98
C VAL A 150 -4.88 7.04 4.78
N THR A 151 -5.20 5.82 5.19
CA THR A 151 -6.39 5.57 6.01
C THR A 151 -6.25 6.10 7.44
N ALA A 152 -5.07 6.06 8.03
CA ALA A 152 -4.80 6.64 9.35
C ALA A 152 -4.95 8.17 9.32
N ILE A 153 -4.43 8.83 8.28
CA ILE A 153 -4.62 10.27 8.05
C ILE A 153 -6.11 10.60 7.96
N GLU A 154 -6.85 9.90 7.10
CA GLU A 154 -8.29 10.11 6.96
C GLU A 154 -9.02 9.90 8.29
N TYR A 155 -8.63 8.89 9.06
CA TYR A 155 -9.23 8.63 10.36
C TYR A 155 -8.99 9.79 11.33
N LEU A 156 -7.75 10.26 11.47
CA LEU A 156 -7.43 11.37 12.38
C LEU A 156 -8.13 12.68 11.99
N ILE A 157 -8.26 12.97 10.69
CA ILE A 157 -9.02 14.14 10.20
C ILE A 157 -10.49 14.06 10.65
N ASN A 158 -11.10 12.87 10.57
CA ASN A 158 -12.50 12.66 10.94
C ASN A 158 -12.73 12.47 12.44
N HIS A 159 -11.66 12.37 13.24
CA HIS A 159 -11.69 12.11 14.68
C HIS A 159 -10.83 13.12 15.47
N PRO A 160 -11.20 14.43 15.46
CA PRO A 160 -10.42 15.50 16.09
C PRO A 160 -10.35 15.41 17.63
N GLU A 161 -11.14 14.55 18.25
CA GLU A 161 -11.02 14.20 19.66
C GLU A 161 -9.72 13.45 19.99
N ILE A 162 -9.13 12.75 19.00
CA ILE A 162 -7.86 12.06 19.17
C ILE A 162 -6.74 13.09 19.13
N LYS A 163 -5.99 13.18 20.22
CA LYS A 163 -4.91 14.15 20.38
C LYS A 163 -3.61 13.66 19.75
N HIS A 164 -3.04 14.46 18.86
CA HIS A 164 -1.78 14.17 18.19
C HIS A 164 -0.99 15.45 17.87
N GLY A 165 0.33 15.32 17.76
CA GLY A 165 1.22 16.34 17.17
C GLY A 165 1.16 16.33 15.64
N ASP A 166 2.05 17.09 14.99
CA ASP A 166 2.21 17.03 13.53
C ASP A 166 2.65 15.62 13.10
N ILE A 167 2.01 15.10 12.05
CA ILE A 167 2.37 13.83 11.44
C ILE A 167 2.84 14.10 10.02
N LYS A 168 4.10 13.78 9.75
CA LYS A 168 4.68 13.85 8.41
C LYS A 168 4.61 12.50 7.73
N ASN A 169 4.32 12.51 6.44
CA ASN A 169 4.25 11.32 5.62
C ASN A 169 5.18 11.50 4.44
N ARG A 170 6.02 10.49 4.20
CA ARG A 170 6.86 10.42 3.02
C ARG A 170 6.55 9.14 2.25
N ILE A 171 6.05 9.29 1.03
CA ILE A 171 5.87 8.15 0.12
C ILE A 171 6.84 8.36 -1.04
N TYR A 172 7.76 7.43 -1.25
CA TYR A 172 8.91 7.64 -2.14
C TYR A 172 9.11 6.47 -3.11
N THR A 173 9.91 6.69 -4.15
CA THR A 173 10.40 5.62 -5.02
C THR A 173 11.83 5.27 -4.66
N ARG A 174 12.19 4.00 -4.79
CA ARG A 174 13.58 3.53 -4.72
C ARG A 174 14.27 3.56 -6.07
#